data_AF-A0A7C7Q4P1-F1
#
_entry.id   AF-A0A7C7Q4P1-F1
#
_cell.length_a   1.000
_cell.length_b   1.000
_cell.length_c   1.000
_cell.angle_alpha   90.00
_cell.angle_beta   90.00
_cell.angle_gamma   90.00
#
_symmetry.space_group_name_H-M   'P 1'
#
loop_
_entity.id
_entity.type
_entity.pdbx_description
1 polymer ?
#
loop_
_entity_poly.entity_id
_entity_poly.type
_entity_poly.pdbx_seq_one_letter_code
_entity_poly.pdbx_strand_id
1 'polypeptide(L)'
;MIIEELGERTKKDLRNYFGDRDFVVVAVPKEEPACLYVVRATRCVESARRIHPLQPPDVEVLGKALLGALLLTSLIKHATDQKVLLKLDSSKATVVAEADGRGY
;
A
#
# COMPACT_ATOMS: atom_id res chain seq x y z
N MET A 1 -9.68 -3.80 15.37
CA MET A 1 -9.78 -2.68 14.42
C MET A 1 -10.44 -1.53 15.17
N ILE A 2 -9.76 -0.39 15.30
CA ILE A 2 -10.34 0.80 15.93
C ILE A 2 -11.10 1.53 14.83
N ILE A 3 -12.41 1.68 14.98
CA ILE A 3 -13.27 2.40 14.04
C ILE A 3 -13.52 3.77 14.67
N GLU A 4 -12.89 4.81 14.12
CA GLU A 4 -13.07 6.19 14.56
C GLU A 4 -13.79 6.99 13.47
N GLU A 5 -14.71 7.86 13.87
CA GLU A 5 -15.29 8.81 12.92
C GLU A 5 -14.25 9.82 12.45
N LEU A 6 -14.30 10.21 11.17
CA LEU A 6 -13.37 11.18 10.60
C LEU A 6 -13.70 12.63 11.01
N GLY A 7 -13.52 12.95 12.29
CA GLY A 7 -13.62 14.31 12.83
C GLY A 7 -12.27 15.03 12.87
N GLU A 8 -12.26 16.29 13.31
CA GLU A 8 -11.02 17.10 13.39
C GLU A 8 -9.97 16.49 14.33
N ARG A 9 -10.40 15.86 15.43
CA ARG A 9 -9.53 15.11 16.33
C ARG A 9 -8.84 13.96 15.60
N THR A 10 -9.62 13.09 14.95
CA THR A 10 -9.11 11.93 14.22
C THR A 10 -8.15 12.35 13.10
N LYS A 11 -8.47 13.42 12.35
CA LYS A 11 -7.57 13.97 11.34
C LYS A 11 -6.23 14.45 11.93
N LYS A 12 -6.25 15.06 13.11
CA LYS A 12 -5.03 15.49 13.83
C LYS A 12 -4.24 14.28 14.30
N ASP A 13 -4.92 13.29 14.86
CA ASP A 13 -4.30 12.06 15.38
C ASP A 13 -3.66 11.25 14.24
N LEU A 14 -4.34 11.07 13.11
CA LEU A 14 -3.79 10.39 11.92
C LEU A 14 -2.56 11.12 11.38
N ARG A 15 -2.61 12.46 11.28
CA ARG A 15 -1.45 13.27 10.83
C ARG A 15 -0.26 13.10 11.75
N ASN A 16 -0.47 13.17 13.07
CA ASN A 16 0.60 13.02 14.06
C ASN A 16 1.15 11.58 14.11
N TYR A 17 0.27 10.59 14.02
CA TYR A 17 0.63 9.17 14.10
C TYR A 17 1.45 8.74 12.88
N PHE A 18 0.98 9.07 11.67
CA PHE A 18 1.66 8.68 10.45
C PHE A 18 2.87 9.54 10.15
N GLY A 19 2.81 10.87 10.36
CA GLY A 19 3.93 11.77 10.06
C GLY A 19 4.51 11.55 8.67
N ASP A 20 5.75 11.05 8.60
CA ASP A 20 6.47 10.68 7.37
C ASP A 20 6.55 9.16 7.10
N ARG A 21 5.83 8.34 7.86
CA ARG A 21 5.83 6.87 7.74
C ARG A 21 4.98 6.41 6.57
N ASP A 22 5.35 5.29 5.97
CA ASP A 22 4.44 4.62 5.04
C ASP A 22 3.23 4.06 5.80
N PHE A 23 2.07 4.03 5.15
CA PHE A 23 0.83 3.62 5.78
C PHE A 23 -0.21 3.10 4.79
N VAL A 24 -1.16 2.33 5.33
CA VAL A 24 -2.42 1.98 4.68
C VAL A 24 -3.56 2.41 5.61
N VAL A 25 -4.53 3.13 5.06
CA VAL A 25 -5.79 3.47 5.75
C VAL A 25 -6.93 2.82 4.98
N VAL A 26 -7.79 2.12 5.72
CA VAL A 26 -9.06 1.59 5.21
C VAL A 26 -10.18 2.47 5.76
N ALA A 27 -10.98 3.04 4.87
CA ALA A 27 -12.10 3.90 5.22
C ALA A 27 -13.40 3.37 4.59
N VAL A 28 -14.48 3.47 5.35
CA VAL A 28 -15.83 3.09 4.89
C VAL A 28 -16.71 4.33 4.98
N PRO A 29 -17.19 4.89 3.85
CA PRO A 29 -18.14 5.99 3.86
C PRO A 29 -19.44 5.58 4.56
N LYS A 30 -20.09 6.53 5.25
CA LYS A 30 -21.35 6.27 5.95
C LYS A 30 -22.52 6.02 4.99
N GLU A 31 -22.51 6.72 3.85
CA GLU A 31 -23.64 6.80 2.93
C GLU A 31 -23.50 5.88 1.71
N GLU A 32 -22.30 5.32 1.48
CA GLU A 32 -22.01 4.48 0.32
C GLU A 32 -21.45 3.13 0.76
N PRO A 33 -21.91 2.02 0.16
CA PRO A 33 -21.37 0.69 0.43
C PRO A 33 -20.01 0.51 -0.29
N ALA A 34 -19.05 1.36 0.03
CA ALA A 34 -17.71 1.37 -0.55
C ALA A 34 -16.65 1.14 0.53
N CYS A 35 -15.58 0.43 0.16
CA CYS A 35 -14.39 0.29 1.00
C CYS A 35 -13.23 1.00 0.29
N LEU A 36 -12.77 2.09 0.88
CA LEU A 36 -11.70 2.92 0.33
C LEU A 36 -10.37 2.51 0.96
N TYR A 37 -9.36 2.35 0.12
CA TYR A 37 -7.98 2.07 0.53
C TYR A 37 -7.10 3.23 0.12
N VAL A 38 -6.37 3.79 1.08
CA VAL A 38 -5.40 4.86 0.85
C VAL A 38 -4.03 4.35 1.28
N VAL A 39 -3.07 4.37 0.35
CA VAL A 39 -1.72 3.84 0.57
C VAL A 39 -0.70 4.96 0.34
N ARG A 40 0.24 5.10 1.27
CA ARG A 40 1.50 5.82 1.08
C ARG A 40 2.65 4.85 1.29
N ALA A 41 3.48 4.66 0.27
CA ALA A 41 4.58 3.70 0.26
C ALA A 41 5.91 4.33 -0.20
N THR A 42 6.12 5.62 0.05
CA THR A 42 7.27 6.37 -0.46
C THR A 42 8.61 5.77 0.02
N ARG A 43 8.70 5.39 1.30
CA ARG A 43 9.95 4.83 1.86
C ARG A 43 10.20 3.41 1.36
N CYS A 44 9.14 2.62 1.19
CA CYS A 44 9.17 1.29 0.61
C CYS A 44 9.74 1.34 -0.82
N VAL A 45 9.20 2.22 -1.67
CA VAL A 45 9.68 2.42 -3.05
C VAL A 45 11.12 2.92 -3.07
N GLU A 46 11.48 3.89 -2.22
CA GLU A 46 12.87 4.36 -2.12
C GLU A 46 13.83 3.25 -1.65
N SER A 47 13.39 2.37 -0.75
CA SER A 47 14.20 1.23 -0.31
C SER A 47 14.40 0.24 -1.46
N ALA A 48 13.34 -0.06 -2.22
CA ALA A 48 13.43 -0.92 -3.39
C ALA A 48 14.35 -0.32 -4.49
N ARG A 49 14.27 0.99 -4.72
CA ARG A 49 15.18 1.73 -5.63
C ARG A 49 16.65 1.68 -5.19
N ARG A 50 16.93 1.62 -3.88
CA ARG A 50 18.31 1.49 -3.38
C ARG A 50 18.85 0.07 -3.54
N ILE A 51 17.99 -0.93 -3.37
CA ILE A 51 18.35 -2.35 -3.48
C ILE A 51 18.56 -2.73 -4.95
N HIS A 52 17.71 -2.24 -5.84
CA HIS A 52 17.76 -2.53 -7.26
C HIS A 52 18.29 -1.30 -8.03
N PRO A 53 19.43 -1.40 -8.75
CA PRO A 53 20.01 -0.27 -9.50
C PRO A 53 19.21 0.02 -10.78
N LEU A 54 17.96 0.43 -10.61
CA LEU A 54 17.00 0.69 -11.67
C LEU A 54 17.11 2.12 -12.20
N GLN A 55 16.82 2.29 -13.48
CA GLN A 55 16.66 3.62 -14.06
C GLN A 55 15.35 4.25 -13.56
N PRO A 56 15.23 5.60 -13.53
CA PRO A 56 14.03 6.26 -13.00
C PRO A 56 12.69 5.75 -13.55
N PRO A 57 12.54 5.44 -14.86
CA PRO A 57 11.29 4.87 -15.38
C PRO A 57 10.93 3.50 -14.79
N ASP A 58 11.92 2.65 -14.56
CA ASP A 58 11.71 1.30 -14.03
C ASP A 58 11.34 1.35 -12.54
N VAL A 59 11.85 2.34 -11.80
CA VAL A 59 11.46 2.63 -10.41
C VAL A 59 9.98 2.99 -10.33
N GLU A 60 9.45 3.75 -11.30
CA GLU A 60 8.03 4.09 -11.34
C GLU A 60 7.16 2.84 -11.53
N VAL A 61 7.55 1.94 -12.43
CA VAL A 61 6.85 0.68 -12.67
C VAL A 61 6.90 -0.20 -11.42
N LEU A 62 8.08 -0.33 -10.79
CA LEU A 62 8.23 -1.07 -9.54
C LEU A 62 7.35 -0.47 -8.43
N GLY A 63 7.34 0.85 -8.29
CA GLY A 63 6.50 1.54 -7.31
C GLY A 63 5.02 1.25 -7.52
N LYS A 64 4.53 1.33 -8.76
CA LYS A 64 3.14 0.98 -9.11
C LYS A 64 2.83 -0.48 -8.81
N ALA A 65 3.76 -1.41 -9.06
CA ALA A 65 3.58 -2.81 -8.72
C ALA A 65 3.52 -3.05 -7.20
N LEU A 66 4.36 -2.39 -6.41
CA LEU A 66 4.34 -2.45 -4.94
C LEU A 66 3.02 -1.90 -4.38
N LEU A 67 2.57 -0.73 -4.85
CA LEU A 67 1.27 -0.18 -4.47
C LEU A 67 0.12 -1.12 -4.89
N GLY A 68 0.21 -1.72 -6.08
CA GLY A 68 -0.77 -2.68 -6.57
C GLY A 68 -0.87 -3.91 -5.66
N ALA A 69 0.26 -4.52 -5.30
CA ALA A 69 0.29 -5.65 -4.37
C ALA A 69 -0.30 -5.28 -3.01
N LEU A 70 0.08 -4.13 -2.44
CA LEU A 70 -0.46 -3.63 -1.17
C LEU A 70 -1.98 -3.40 -1.24
N LEU A 71 -2.49 -2.82 -2.32
CA LEU A 71 -3.93 -2.63 -2.51
C LEU A 71 -4.67 -3.96 -2.67
N LEU A 72 -4.07 -4.94 -3.34
CA LEU A 72 -4.65 -6.28 -3.50
C LEU A 72 -4.71 -7.07 -2.19
N THR A 73 -3.99 -6.67 -1.14
CA THR A 73 -4.17 -7.24 0.21
C THR A 73 -5.60 -7.04 0.74
N SER A 74 -6.38 -6.12 0.16
CA SER A 74 -7.83 -5.99 0.40
C SER A 74 -8.64 -7.27 0.12
N LEU A 75 -8.10 -8.19 -0.70
CA LEU A 75 -8.74 -9.47 -1.04
C LEU A 75 -8.53 -10.56 0.01
N ILE A 76 -7.65 -10.34 0.98
CA ILE A 76 -7.30 -11.31 2.02
C ILE A 76 -7.63 -10.75 3.40
N LYS A 77 -7.66 -11.64 4.41
CA LYS A 77 -8.05 -11.23 5.75
C LYS A 77 -6.93 -10.40 6.39
N HIS A 78 -7.31 -9.26 6.95
CA HIS A 78 -6.39 -8.40 7.71
C HIS A 78 -5.70 -9.15 8.86
N ALA A 79 -4.44 -8.79 9.11
CA ALA A 79 -3.56 -9.31 10.14
C ALA A 79 -3.28 -10.82 10.05
N THR A 80 -3.37 -11.39 8.84
CA THR A 80 -3.01 -12.79 8.58
C THR A 80 -1.70 -12.91 7.79
N ASP A 81 -1.11 -14.10 7.79
CA ASP A 81 0.04 -14.45 6.96
C ASP A 81 -0.37 -14.85 5.53
N GLN A 82 -1.63 -14.62 5.13
CA GLN A 82 -2.03 -14.77 3.74
C GLN A 82 -1.29 -13.75 2.89
N LYS A 83 -0.92 -14.15 1.67
CA LYS A 83 -0.11 -13.34 0.77
C LYS A 83 -0.79 -13.19 -0.58
N VAL A 84 -0.51 -12.07 -1.22
CA VAL A 84 -0.83 -11.82 -2.62
C VAL A 84 0.48 -11.58 -3.36
N LEU A 85 0.63 -12.24 -4.51
CA LEU A 85 1.73 -12.02 -5.44
C LEU A 85 1.18 -11.38 -6.71
N LEU A 86 1.62 -10.16 -7.01
CA LEU A 86 1.40 -9.50 -8.29
C LEU A 86 2.62 -9.73 -9.19
N LYS A 87 2.41 -10.39 -10.32
CA LYS A 87 3.39 -10.52 -11.39
C LYS A 87 2.89 -9.81 -12.64
N LEU A 88 3.66 -8.84 -13.12
CA LEU A 88 3.46 -8.19 -14.41
C LEU A 88 4.55 -8.66 -15.35
N ASP A 89 4.16 -9.26 -16.46
CA ASP A 89 5.09 -9.82 -17.45
C ASP A 89 4.95 -9.10 -18.78
N SER A 90 6.08 -8.77 -19.40
CA SER A 90 6.15 -8.10 -20.70
C SER A 90 7.30 -8.65 -21.52
N SER A 91 7.33 -8.37 -22.81
CA SER A 91 8.44 -8.79 -23.68
C SER A 91 9.80 -8.19 -23.30
N LYS A 92 9.84 -7.16 -22.46
CA LYS A 92 11.06 -6.44 -22.06
C LYS A 92 11.50 -6.72 -20.63
N ALA A 93 10.55 -6.98 -19.74
CA ALA A 93 10.82 -7.12 -18.31
C ALA A 93 9.67 -7.84 -17.60
N THR A 94 10.02 -8.45 -16.48
CA THR A 94 9.09 -9.00 -15.50
C THR A 94 9.23 -8.23 -14.20
N VAL A 95 8.12 -7.79 -13.63
CA VAL A 95 8.06 -7.16 -12.30
C VAL A 95 7.23 -8.02 -11.38
N VAL A 96 7.74 -8.26 -10.17
CA VAL A 96 7.09 -9.08 -9.15
C VAL A 96 7.02 -8.28 -7.86
N ALA A 97 5.85 -8.23 -7.24
CA ALA A 97 5.62 -7.63 -5.94
C ALA A 97 4.76 -8.59 -5.10
N GLU A 98 5.18 -8.84 -3.86
CA GLU A 98 4.43 -9.62 -2.88
C GLU A 98 3.99 -8.68 -1.76
N ALA A 99 2.79 -8.91 -1.23
CA ALA A 99 2.35 -8.27 0.01
C ALA A 99 1.51 -9.24 0.85
N ASP A 100 1.55 -9.10 2.18
CA ASP A 100 0.76 -9.91 3.12
C ASP A 100 -0.40 -9.15 3.78
N GLY A 101 -1.26 -9.86 4.52
CA GLY A 101 -2.41 -9.28 5.23
C GLY A 101 -2.04 -8.31 6.36
N ARG A 102 -0.75 -8.15 6.68
CA ARG A 102 -0.21 -7.19 7.64
C ARG A 102 0.39 -5.95 6.96
N GLY A 103 0.47 -5.94 5.63
CA GLY A 103 0.98 -4.83 4.83
C GLY A 103 2.51 -4.82 4.67
N TYR A 104 3.16 -5.98 4.83
CA TYR A 104 4.57 -6.19 4.48
C TYR A 104 4.73 -6.70 3.07
#